data_AF-A0A4P7GX90-F1
#
_entry.id   AF-A0A4P7GX90-F1
#
_cell.length_a   1.000
_cell.length_b   1.000
_cell.length_c   1.000
_cell.angle_alpha   90.00
_cell.angle_beta   90.00
_cell.angle_gamma   90.00
#
_symmetry.space_group_name_H-M   'P 1'
#
loop_
_entity.id
_entity.type
_entity.pdbx_description
1 polymer ?
#
loop_
_entity_poly.entity_id
_entity_poly.type
_entity_poly.pdbx_seq_one_letter_code
_entity_poly.pdbx_strand_id
1 'polypeptide(L)' 'MCAPGERRAPRRKEKQMQTVAMDAGIAECGIDPGPMSAARAHRAMQIHLDCSVDICRVRRRARSTLVQDGLMVLDPRADR' A
#
# COMPACT_ATOMS: atom_id res chain seq x y z
N MET A 1 49.60 -17.88 -2.37
CA MET A 1 49.17 -16.94 -3.43
C MET A 1 47.64 -16.88 -3.41
N CYS A 2 47.06 -15.89 -2.74
CA CYS A 2 45.61 -15.63 -2.74
C CYS A 2 45.41 -14.12 -3.01
N ALA A 3 44.56 -13.78 -3.97
CA ALA A 3 44.33 -12.40 -4.42
C ALA A 3 43.45 -11.60 -3.42
N PRO A 4 43.66 -10.28 -3.26
CA PRO A 4 42.74 -9.41 -2.51
C PRO A 4 41.72 -8.77 -3.47
N GLY A 5 40.53 -9.36 -3.55
CA GLY A 5 39.41 -8.88 -4.36
C GLY A 5 38.37 -8.12 -3.55
N GLU A 6 38.43 -6.78 -3.68
CA GLU A 6 37.27 -5.91 -3.90
C GLU A 6 36.29 -5.58 -2.75
N ARG A 7 36.52 -4.37 -2.24
CA ARG A 7 35.57 -3.41 -1.65
C ARG A 7 34.13 -3.58 -2.14
N ARG A 8 33.19 -3.84 -1.20
CA ARG A 8 31.75 -3.64 -1.45
C ARG A 8 31.18 -2.60 -0.49
N ALA A 9 30.97 -1.39 -1.02
CA ALA A 9 30.28 -0.30 -0.36
C ALA A 9 28.79 -0.66 -0.11
N PRO A 10 28.18 -0.28 1.01
CA PRO A 10 26.75 -0.43 1.21
C PRO A 10 25.96 0.64 0.41
N ARG A 11 25.15 0.20 -0.56
CA ARG A 11 24.08 1.00 -1.19
C ARG A 11 22.93 1.17 -0.18
N ARG A 12 23.10 1.98 0.85
CA ARG A 12 22.02 2.32 1.78
C ARG A 12 21.20 3.47 1.19
N LYS A 13 20.44 3.17 0.12
CA LYS A 13 19.47 4.09 -0.47
C LYS A 13 18.57 4.64 0.63
N GLU A 14 18.38 5.95 0.59
CA GLU A 14 17.73 6.74 1.62
C GLU A 14 16.43 6.11 2.11
N LYS A 15 16.45 5.71 3.38
CA LYS A 15 15.26 5.27 4.10
C LYS A 15 14.44 6.52 4.38
N GLN A 16 13.60 6.89 3.42
CA GLN A 16 12.70 8.04 3.51
C GLN A 16 11.95 7.99 4.83
N MET A 17 12.24 9.01 5.64
CA MET A 17 11.62 9.34 6.91
C MET A 17 10.16 9.73 6.63
N GLN A 18 9.25 8.76 6.71
CA GLN A 18 7.82 9.00 6.51
C GLN A 18 7.23 9.62 7.79
N THR A 19 6.82 10.87 7.67
CA THR A 19 6.23 11.73 8.70
C THR A 19 4.92 11.14 9.21
N VAL A 20 4.64 11.31 10.51
CA VAL A 20 3.59 10.61 11.27
C VAL A 20 2.17 11.17 11.02
N ALA A 21 1.78 11.37 9.75
CA ALA A 21 0.44 11.82 9.36
C ALA A 21 -0.35 10.74 8.56
N MET A 22 0.11 9.48 8.59
CA MET A 22 -0.11 8.54 7.48
C MET A 22 -1.47 7.80 7.45
N ASP A 23 -2.30 7.88 8.49
CA ASP A 23 -3.53 7.07 8.58
C ASP A 23 -4.81 7.84 8.89
N ALA A 24 -4.74 9.18 9.05
CA ALA A 24 -5.92 9.97 9.35
C ALA A 24 -7.00 9.77 8.25
N GLY A 25 -8.19 9.29 8.62
CA GLY A 25 -9.29 9.02 7.70
C GLY A 25 -9.32 7.62 7.06
N ILE A 26 -8.29 6.77 7.26
CA ILE A 26 -8.31 5.38 6.76
C ILE A 26 -8.66 4.37 7.84
N ALA A 27 -8.73 4.77 9.12
CA ALA A 27 -9.13 3.89 10.21
C ALA A 27 -10.67 3.70 10.28
N GLU A 28 -11.44 4.63 9.75
CA GLU A 28 -12.91 4.64 9.88
C GLU A 28 -13.59 4.17 8.59
N CYS A 29 -14.35 3.07 8.66
CA CYS A 29 -14.94 2.40 7.48
C CYS A 29 -15.83 3.29 6.60
N GLY A 30 -16.49 4.27 7.22
CA GLY A 30 -17.50 5.12 6.58
C GLY A 30 -16.96 6.45 6.02
N ILE A 31 -15.74 6.84 6.40
CA ILE A 31 -15.13 8.07 5.91
C ILE A 31 -14.50 7.81 4.55
N ASP A 32 -14.73 8.71 3.59
CA ASP A 32 -13.99 8.68 2.34
C ASP A 32 -12.55 9.13 2.62
N PRO A 33 -11.54 8.29 2.37
CA PRO A 33 -10.16 8.60 2.72
C PRO A 33 -9.51 9.60 1.75
N GLY A 34 -10.23 10.08 0.74
CA GLY A 34 -9.72 10.92 -0.31
C GLY A 34 -8.74 10.18 -1.25
N PRO A 35 -7.96 10.92 -2.04
CA PRO A 35 -6.94 10.33 -2.90
C PRO A 35 -5.89 9.58 -2.06
N MET A 36 -5.61 8.34 -2.46
CA MET A 36 -4.67 7.44 -1.78
C MET A 36 -3.51 7.10 -2.71
N SER A 37 -2.31 6.98 -2.13
CA SER A 37 -1.18 6.32 -2.80
C SER A 37 -1.25 4.81 -2.59
N ALA A 38 -0.59 4.03 -3.44
CA ALA A 38 -0.44 2.58 -3.28
C ALA A 38 -0.05 2.15 -1.85
N ALA A 39 0.92 2.83 -1.24
CA ALA A 39 1.38 2.51 0.11
C ALA A 39 0.27 2.70 1.16
N ARG A 40 -0.52 3.78 1.03
CA ARG A 40 -1.66 4.07 1.90
C ARG A 40 -2.82 3.11 1.66
N ALA A 41 -3.05 2.72 0.41
CA ALA A 41 -4.05 1.71 0.05
C ALA A 41 -3.70 0.33 0.64
N HIS A 42 -2.44 -0.10 0.58
CA HIS A 42 -1.99 -1.32 1.25
C HIS A 42 -2.20 -1.25 2.76
N ARG A 43 -1.91 -0.12 3.39
CA ARG A 43 -2.12 0.08 4.82
C ARG A 43 -3.60 0.04 5.19
N ALA A 44 -4.46 0.67 4.40
CA ALA A 44 -5.91 0.58 4.53
C ALA A 44 -6.41 -0.86 4.42
N MET A 45 -5.88 -1.66 3.49
CA MET A 45 -6.23 -3.08 3.39
C MET A 45 -5.81 -3.90 4.61
N GLN A 46 -4.67 -3.57 5.22
CA GLN A 46 -4.18 -4.22 6.44
C GLN A 46 -5.04 -3.86 7.65
N ILE A 47 -5.49 -2.61 7.76
CA ILE A 47 -6.37 -2.15 8.85
C ILE A 47 -7.76 -2.77 8.74
N HIS A 48 -8.30 -2.85 7.53
CA HIS A 48 -9.66 -3.34 7.23
C HIS A 48 -9.68 -4.81 6.79
N LEU A 49 -8.85 -5.66 7.41
CA LEU A 49 -8.74 -7.07 7.02
C LEU A 49 -10.09 -7.80 7.12
N ASP A 50 -10.85 -7.51 8.17
CA ASP A 50 -12.14 -8.13 8.49
C ASP A 50 -13.35 -7.43 7.83
N CYS A 51 -13.17 -6.25 7.23
CA CYS A 51 -14.28 -5.52 6.62
C CYS A 51 -14.49 -5.95 5.17
N SER A 52 -15.72 -6.20 4.74
CA SER A 52 -15.99 -6.48 3.31
C SER A 52 -15.76 -5.25 2.43
N VAL A 53 -15.24 -5.45 1.23
CA VAL A 53 -15.04 -4.37 0.23
C VAL A 53 -16.36 -3.73 -0.22
N ASP A 54 -17.46 -4.47 -0.10
CA ASP A 54 -18.79 -4.00 -0.46
C ASP A 54 -19.34 -3.00 0.56
N ILE A 55 -18.97 -3.14 1.84
CA ILE A 55 -19.48 -2.31 2.94
C ILE A 55 -18.51 -1.19 3.34
N CYS A 56 -17.19 -1.41 3.25
CA CYS A 56 -16.19 -0.46 3.69
C CYS A 56 -15.74 0.43 2.53
N ARG A 57 -16.03 1.74 2.63
CA ARG A 57 -15.67 2.73 1.61
C ARG A 57 -14.15 2.86 1.46
N VAL A 58 -13.44 2.83 2.59
CA VAL A 58 -11.98 2.86 2.62
C VAL A 58 -11.39 1.66 1.89
N ARG A 59 -11.87 0.44 2.16
CA ARG A 59 -11.36 -0.78 1.53
C ARG A 59 -11.70 -0.83 0.04
N ARG A 60 -12.89 -0.38 -0.34
CA ARG A 60 -13.29 -0.23 -1.75
C ARG A 60 -12.35 0.71 -2.49
N ARG A 61 -12.07 1.89 -1.92
CA ARG A 61 -11.13 2.85 -2.53
C ARG A 61 -9.72 2.32 -2.61
N ALA A 62 -9.21 1.72 -1.55
CA ALA A 62 -7.89 1.08 -1.55
C ALA A 62 -7.77 0.03 -2.67
N ARG A 63 -8.79 -0.82 -2.85
CA ARG A 63 -8.81 -1.81 -3.94
C ARG A 63 -8.77 -1.13 -5.31
N SER A 64 -9.62 -0.14 -5.56
CA SER A 64 -9.61 0.59 -6.84
C SER A 64 -8.25 1.23 -7.13
N THR A 65 -7.62 1.88 -6.14
CA THR A 65 -6.30 2.48 -6.31
C THR A 65 -5.23 1.45 -6.65
N LEU A 66 -5.20 0.32 -5.95
CA LEU A 66 -4.20 -0.72 -6.22
C LEU A 66 -4.39 -1.38 -7.59
N VAL A 67 -5.63 -1.50 -8.06
CA VAL A 67 -5.94 -2.01 -9.40
C VAL A 67 -5.54 -1.00 -10.47
N GLN A 68 -5.83 0.29 -10.26
CA GLN A 68 -5.41 1.37 -11.15
C GLN A 68 -3.89 1.48 -11.26
N ASP A 69 -3.18 1.29 -10.15
CA ASP A 69 -1.71 1.30 -10.10
C ASP A 69 -1.09 0.00 -10.63
N GLY A 70 -1.90 -1.01 -11.03
CA GLY A 70 -1.42 -2.30 -11.52
C GLY A 70 -0.75 -3.18 -10.46
N LEU A 71 -0.91 -2.83 -9.18
CA LEU A 71 -0.35 -3.56 -8.04
C LEU A 71 -1.28 -4.67 -7.54
N MET A 72 -2.54 -4.65 -7.97
CA MET A 72 -3.53 -5.68 -7.70
C MET A 72 -4.25 -6.05 -8.99
N VAL A 73 -4.16 -7.31 -9.39
CA VAL A 73 -4.91 -7.85 -10.52
C VAL A 73 -6.16 -8.51 -9.96
N LEU A 74 -7.33 -7.98 -10.31
CA LEU A 74 -8.60 -8.66 -10.05
C LEU A 74 -8.77 -9.75 -11.10
N ASP A 75 -9.24 -10.93 -10.69
CA ASP A 75 -9.76 -11.90 -11.66
C ASP A 75 -10.92 -11.24 -12.42
N PRO A 76 -11.01 -11.37 -13.75
CA PRO A 76 -12.09 -10.76 -14.53
C PRO A 76 -13.49 -11.17 -14.06
N ARG A 77 -13.65 -12.29 -13.33
CA ARG A 77 -14.92 -12.71 -12.72
C ARG A 77 -15.29 -11.95 -11.45
N ALA A 78 -14.35 -11.21 -10.86
CA ALA A 78 -14.55 -10.38 -9.67
C ALA A 78 -14.93 -8.92 -10.00
N ASP A 79 -15.15 -8.63 -11.29
CA ASP A 79 -15.72 -7.38 -11.81
C ASP A 79 -17.25 -7.50 -11.83
N ARG A 80 -17.90 -7.09 -10.74
CA ARG A 80 -19.37 -7.01 -10.61
C ARG A 80 -19.76 -5.84 -9.73
#